data_AF-A0A835W1W6-F1
#
_entry.id   AF-A0A835W1W6-F1
#
_cell.length_a   1.000
_cell.length_b   1.000
_cell.length_c   1.000
_cell.angle_alpha   90.00
_cell.angle_beta   90.00
_cell.angle_gamma   90.00
#
_symmetry.space_group_name_H-M   'P 1'
#
loop_
_entity.id
_entity.type
_entity.pdbx_description
1 polymer ?
#
loop_
_entity_poly.entity_id
_entity_poly.type
_entity_poly.pdbx_seq_one_letter_code
_entity_poly.pdbx_strand_id
1 'polypeptide(L)'
;MGVAGLGVWAYYTKQGQSKTLDALDALDVTANNVGSLNSALLATAIVYLVIIVLIYLMSLWRSFIEAAHDATGQVAKGAFAFLLLAFALELNWTLISIWMTLLLMANAVWASSVYILRGSITSTLQAIAKYGPATWLPSQGLPCPGQCLDLTTLVFINSDLQDACICDSAKLSSAESSFSDTYDQLPGVLAGSWVMWLACVLLLVNFGCQFAHTKRERELLERANTKVYNAF
;
A
#
# COMPACT_ATOMS: atom_id res chain seq x y z
N MET A 1 16.04 -0.58 -4.15
CA MET A 1 14.79 -1.38 -4.30
C MET A 1 13.56 -0.61 -3.84
N GLY A 2 13.50 -0.13 -2.59
CA GLY A 2 12.32 0.58 -2.07
C GLY A 2 11.89 1.80 -2.92
N VAL A 3 12.84 2.65 -3.34
CA VAL A 3 12.54 3.84 -4.18
C VAL A 3 12.00 3.47 -5.57
N ALA A 4 12.54 2.41 -6.18
CA ALA A 4 12.05 1.92 -7.47
C ALA A 4 10.64 1.33 -7.33
N GLY A 5 10.39 0.56 -6.26
CA GLY A 5 9.05 0.05 -5.93
C GLY A 5 8.04 1.19 -5.70
N LEU A 6 8.45 2.26 -5.03
CA LEU A 6 7.63 3.46 -4.83
C LEU A 6 7.26 4.13 -6.15
N GLY A 7 8.21 4.30 -7.07
CA GLY A 7 7.95 4.90 -8.38
C GLY A 7 6.95 4.08 -9.20
N VAL A 8 7.15 2.75 -9.24
CA VAL A 8 6.24 1.82 -9.92
C VAL A 8 4.85 1.89 -9.29
N TRP A 9 4.75 1.74 -7.97
CA TRP A 9 3.48 1.76 -7.25
C TRP A 9 2.73 3.09 -7.47
N ALA A 10 3.39 4.24 -7.32
CA ALA A 10 2.77 5.55 -7.45
C ALA A 10 2.26 5.80 -8.88
N TYR A 11 3.04 5.40 -9.90
CA TYR A 11 2.65 5.55 -11.30
C TYR A 11 1.39 4.73 -11.63
N TYR A 12 1.43 3.42 -11.36
CA TYR A 12 0.32 2.53 -11.67
C TYR A 12 -0.92 2.82 -10.82
N THR A 13 -0.76 3.23 -9.56
CA THR A 13 -1.89 3.58 -8.69
C THR A 13 -2.60 4.82 -9.21
N LYS A 14 -1.86 5.85 -9.62
CA LYS A 14 -2.44 7.06 -10.21
C LYS A 14 -3.18 6.77 -11.52
N GLN A 15 -2.59 5.94 -12.39
CA GLN A 15 -3.20 5.58 -13.66
C GLN A 15 -4.46 4.73 -13.45
N GLY A 16 -4.41 3.70 -12.61
CA GLY A 16 -5.56 2.87 -12.27
C GLY A 16 -6.67 3.66 -11.59
N GLN A 17 -6.33 4.63 -10.73
CA GLN A 17 -7.32 5.52 -10.11
C GLN A 17 -8.05 6.36 -11.15
N SER A 18 -7.32 7.01 -12.07
CA SER A 18 -7.93 7.82 -13.14
C SER A 18 -8.91 6.98 -13.96
N LYS A 19 -8.52 5.76 -14.33
CA LYS A 19 -9.36 4.84 -15.12
C LYS A 19 -10.56 4.32 -14.34
N THR A 20 -10.42 4.12 -13.03
CA THR A 20 -11.56 3.79 -12.15
C THR A 20 -12.55 4.95 -12.08
N LEU A 21 -12.07 6.20 -12.04
CA LEU A 21 -12.93 7.37 -12.07
C LEU A 21 -13.65 7.51 -13.41
N ASP A 22 -12.94 7.33 -14.53
CA ASP A 22 -13.53 7.34 -15.87
C ASP A 22 -14.63 6.26 -16.00
N ALA A 23 -14.42 5.08 -15.41
CA ALA A 23 -15.41 4.00 -15.38
C ALA A 23 -16.65 4.35 -14.55
N LEU A 24 -16.46 5.01 -13.40
CA LEU A 24 -17.56 5.44 -12.53
C LEU A 24 -18.35 6.60 -13.14
N ASP A 25 -17.66 7.53 -13.81
CA ASP A 25 -18.28 8.64 -14.56
C ASP A 25 -19.12 8.11 -15.73
N ALA A 26 -18.62 7.10 -16.46
CA ALA A 26 -19.38 6.43 -17.51
C ALA A 26 -20.66 5.75 -16.99
N LEU A 27 -20.67 5.31 -15.74
CA LEU A 27 -21.84 4.75 -15.05
C LEU A 27 -22.70 5.81 -14.35
N ASP A 28 -22.33 7.10 -14.44
CA ASP A 28 -23.03 8.20 -13.76
C ASP A 28 -23.05 8.05 -12.22
N VAL A 29 -22.03 7.38 -11.67
CA VAL A 29 -21.89 7.12 -10.23
C VAL A 29 -20.96 8.15 -9.61
N THR A 30 -21.51 9.06 -8.82
CA THR A 30 -20.70 9.99 -8.02
C THR A 30 -19.94 9.27 -6.90
N ALA A 31 -18.62 9.22 -7.02
CA ALA A 31 -17.74 8.74 -5.97
C ALA A 31 -17.44 9.84 -4.93
N ASN A 32 -17.87 9.63 -3.68
CA ASN A 32 -17.53 10.52 -2.58
C ASN A 32 -16.07 10.30 -2.10
N ASN A 33 -15.40 11.38 -1.67
CA ASN A 33 -14.06 11.37 -1.04
C ASN A 33 -12.85 10.98 -1.91
N VAL A 34 -12.95 10.94 -3.24
CA VAL A 34 -11.81 10.53 -4.10
C VAL A 34 -10.58 11.45 -3.99
N GLY A 35 -10.77 12.73 -3.65
CA GLY A 35 -9.68 13.68 -3.43
C GLY A 35 -8.76 13.33 -2.26
N SER A 36 -9.26 12.62 -1.25
CA SER A 36 -8.49 12.22 -0.06
C SER A 36 -7.40 11.17 -0.37
N LEU A 37 -7.58 10.41 -1.45
CA LEU A 37 -6.68 9.32 -1.85
C LEU A 37 -5.34 9.84 -2.35
N ASN A 38 -5.35 10.98 -3.06
CA ASN A 38 -4.13 11.66 -3.50
C ASN A 38 -3.28 12.16 -2.32
N SER A 39 -3.93 12.70 -1.29
CA SER A 39 -3.25 13.15 -0.07
C SER A 39 -2.62 11.98 0.69
N ALA A 40 -3.31 10.85 0.79
CA ALA A 40 -2.79 9.63 1.43
C ALA A 40 -1.60 9.03 0.65
N LEU A 41 -1.66 9.04 -0.69
CA LEU A 41 -0.59 8.56 -1.56
C LEU A 41 0.68 9.41 -1.43
N LEU A 42 0.52 10.74 -1.44
CA LEU A 42 1.62 11.68 -1.23
C LEU A 42 2.24 11.54 0.17
N ALA A 43 1.40 11.44 1.20
CA ALA A 43 1.86 11.25 2.58
C ALA A 43 2.67 9.95 2.74
N THR A 44 2.17 8.84 2.18
CA THR A 44 2.88 7.55 2.20
C THR A 44 4.25 7.65 1.53
N ALA A 45 4.33 8.33 0.38
CA ALA A 45 5.59 8.50 -0.33
C ALA A 45 6.61 9.35 0.43
N ILE A 46 6.19 10.47 1.01
CA ILE A 46 7.06 11.36 1.79
C ILE A 46 7.59 10.65 3.03
N VAL A 47 6.71 10.02 3.81
CA VAL A 47 7.10 9.31 5.05
C VAL A 47 8.08 8.19 4.72
N TYR A 48 7.84 7.43 3.65
CA TYR A 48 8.75 6.37 3.23
C TYR A 48 10.14 6.90 2.86
N LEU A 49 10.23 7.99 2.09
CA LEU A 49 11.51 8.58 1.68
C LEU A 49 12.29 9.18 2.84
N VAL A 50 11.64 9.97 3.70
CA VAL A 50 12.28 10.59 4.87
C VAL A 50 12.94 9.53 5.74
N ILE A 51 12.25 8.40 5.94
CA ILE A 51 12.71 7.38 6.87
C ILE A 51 13.79 6.51 6.25
N ILE A 52 13.79 6.27 4.93
CA ILE A 52 14.94 5.67 4.24
C ILE A 52 16.21 6.52 4.45
N VAL A 53 16.10 7.84 4.38
CA VAL A 53 17.24 8.74 4.63
C VAL A 53 17.72 8.63 6.08
N LEU A 54 16.80 8.61 7.05
CA LEU A 54 17.15 8.42 8.46
C LEU A 54 17.85 7.08 8.71
N ILE A 55 17.38 6.02 8.07
CA ILE A 55 17.98 4.69 8.11
C ILE A 55 19.42 4.71 7.59
N TYR A 56 19.65 5.39 6.46
CA TYR A 56 20.98 5.54 5.89
C TYR A 56 21.92 6.30 6.84
N LEU A 57 21.45 7.41 7.43
CA LEU A 57 22.23 8.20 8.41
C LEU A 57 22.57 7.39 9.67
N MET A 58 21.63 6.59 10.17
CA MET A 58 21.87 5.71 11.32
C MET A 58 22.87 4.61 10.99
N SER A 59 22.82 4.06 9.78
CA SER A 59 23.79 3.05 9.32
C SER A 59 25.20 3.66 9.25
N LEU A 60 25.34 4.90 8.74
CA LEU A 60 26.61 5.62 8.75
C LEU A 60 27.11 5.89 10.18
N TRP A 61 26.22 6.29 11.09
CA TRP A 61 26.58 6.52 12.49
C TRP A 61 27.12 5.24 13.13
N ARG A 62 26.50 4.08 12.87
CA ARG A 62 27.02 2.79 13.33
C ARG A 62 28.45 2.54 12.84
N SER A 63 28.74 2.78 11.56
CA SER A 63 30.10 2.63 11.02
C SER A 63 31.12 3.54 11.71
N PHE A 64 30.75 4.77 12.09
CA PHE A 64 31.63 5.64 12.86
C PHE A 64 31.88 5.14 14.28
N ILE A 65 30.86 4.54 14.92
CA ILE A 65 31.01 3.93 16.25
C ILE A 65 31.96 2.73 16.18
N GLU A 66 31.82 1.86 15.19
CA GLU A 66 32.72 0.72 14.96
C GLU A 66 34.16 1.19 14.73
N ALA A 67 34.39 2.17 13.86
CA ALA A 67 35.73 2.69 13.59
C ALA A 67 36.39 3.33 14.82
N ALA A 68 35.61 4.08 15.62
CA ALA A 68 36.09 4.62 16.89
C ALA A 68 36.41 3.50 17.89
N HIS A 69 35.66 2.40 17.82
CA HIS A 69 35.86 1.25 18.68
C HIS A 69 37.18 0.54 18.41
N ASP A 70 37.47 0.29 17.14
CA ASP A 70 38.69 -0.38 16.70
C ASP A 70 39.93 0.48 16.99
N ALA A 71 39.81 1.81 16.88
CA ALA A 71 40.92 2.72 17.13
C ALA A 71 41.27 2.87 18.63
N THR A 72 40.29 2.78 19.52
CA THR A 72 40.48 3.12 20.95
C THR A 72 40.40 1.93 21.90
N GLY A 73 39.81 0.81 21.48
CA GLY A 73 39.59 -0.38 22.32
C GLY A 73 38.65 -0.13 23.52
N GLN A 74 38.02 1.05 23.60
CA GLN A 74 37.12 1.43 24.68
C GLN A 74 35.70 1.63 24.16
N VAL A 75 34.72 1.48 25.05
CA VAL A 75 33.30 1.71 24.71
C VAL A 75 33.13 3.16 24.26
N ALA A 76 32.73 3.36 23.00
CA ALA A 76 32.55 4.69 22.43
C ALA A 76 31.46 5.48 23.20
N LYS A 77 31.75 6.74 23.53
CA LYS A 77 30.87 7.64 24.33
C LYS A 77 29.49 7.94 23.71
N GLY A 78 29.15 7.38 22.54
CA GLY A 78 27.85 7.52 21.87
C GLY A 78 27.03 6.22 21.77
N ALA A 79 27.56 5.07 22.20
CA ALA A 79 26.93 3.77 21.97
C ALA A 79 25.54 3.63 22.66
N PHE A 80 25.37 4.22 23.85
CA PHE A 80 24.07 4.21 24.55
C PHE A 80 23.02 5.05 23.81
N ALA A 81 23.39 6.25 23.35
CA ALA A 81 22.49 7.13 22.59
C ALA A 81 22.06 6.49 21.26
N PHE A 82 23.00 5.82 20.59
CA PHE A 82 22.71 5.03 19.39
C PHE A 82 21.70 3.91 19.67
N LEU A 83 21.88 3.12 20.74
CA LEU A 83 20.93 2.06 21.10
C LEU A 83 19.51 2.59 21.38
N LEU A 84 19.39 3.72 22.06
CA LEU A 84 18.09 4.32 22.38
C LEU A 84 17.39 4.84 21.12
N LEU A 85 18.13 5.53 20.24
CA LEU A 85 17.63 6.00 18.95
C LEU A 85 17.30 4.84 18.00
N ALA A 86 18.12 3.80 17.97
CA ALA A 86 17.88 2.60 17.18
C ALA A 86 16.59 1.90 17.62
N PHE A 87 16.36 1.75 18.93
CA PHE A 87 15.13 1.19 19.47
C PHE A 87 13.89 2.02 19.09
N ALA A 88 13.96 3.34 19.25
CA ALA A 88 12.87 4.23 18.86
C ALA A 88 12.59 4.15 17.35
N LEU A 89 13.64 4.09 16.52
CA LEU A 89 13.51 3.97 15.08
C LEU A 89 12.92 2.61 14.68
N GLU A 90 13.33 1.52 15.32
CA GLU A 90 12.82 0.17 15.07
C GLU A 90 11.31 0.05 15.38
N LEU A 91 10.85 0.68 16.46
CA LEU A 91 9.43 0.74 16.81
C LEU A 91 8.62 1.52 15.76
N ASN A 92 9.12 2.70 15.35
CA ASN A 92 8.50 3.46 14.27
C ASN A 92 8.51 2.70 12.94
N TRP A 93 9.57 1.96 12.65
CA TRP A 93 9.72 1.15 11.43
C TRP A 93 8.74 -0.04 11.40
N THR A 94 8.46 -0.62 12.56
CA THR A 94 7.43 -1.65 12.71
C THR A 94 6.05 -1.09 12.36
N LEU A 95 5.72 0.12 12.81
CA LEU A 95 4.46 0.79 12.47
C LEU A 95 4.30 1.02 10.96
N ILE A 96 5.39 1.39 10.29
CA ILE A 96 5.41 1.56 8.83
C ILE A 96 5.25 0.22 8.12
N SER A 97 5.86 -0.84 8.63
CA SER A 97 5.70 -2.19 8.07
C SER A 97 4.26 -2.68 8.18
N ILE A 98 3.58 -2.37 9.29
CA ILE A 98 2.13 -2.61 9.46
C ILE A 98 1.34 -1.79 8.43
N TRP A 99 1.63 -0.49 8.30
CA TRP A 99 0.99 0.37 7.30
C TRP A 99 1.14 -0.17 5.87
N MET A 100 2.33 -0.62 5.49
CA MET A 100 2.60 -1.19 4.18
C MET A 100 1.85 -2.51 3.95
N THR A 101 1.62 -3.28 5.02
CA THR A 101 0.80 -4.50 4.95
C THR A 101 -0.67 -4.16 4.71
N LEU A 102 -1.19 -3.15 5.42
CA LEU A 102 -2.55 -2.64 5.19
C LEU A 102 -2.72 -2.07 3.77
N LEU A 103 -1.70 -1.39 3.26
CA LEU A 103 -1.68 -0.87 1.88
C LEU A 103 -1.75 -2.01 0.85
N LEU A 104 -1.04 -3.11 1.10
CA LEU A 104 -1.09 -4.29 0.23
C LEU A 104 -2.47 -4.97 0.26
N MET A 105 -3.07 -5.08 1.45
CA MET A 105 -4.44 -5.57 1.61
C MET A 105 -5.45 -4.67 0.89
N ALA A 106 -5.32 -3.34 1.01
CA ALA A 106 -6.18 -2.39 0.33
C ALA A 106 -6.08 -2.51 -1.20
N ASN A 107 -4.87 -2.67 -1.74
CA ASN A 107 -4.66 -2.91 -3.17
C ASN A 107 -5.30 -4.24 -3.63
N ALA A 108 -5.24 -5.28 -2.80
CA ALA A 108 -5.87 -6.57 -3.09
C ALA A 108 -7.42 -6.49 -3.06
N VAL A 109 -7.97 -5.73 -2.12
CA VAL A 109 -9.42 -5.46 -2.05
C VAL A 109 -9.85 -4.68 -3.29
N TRP A 110 -9.15 -3.60 -3.65
CA TRP A 110 -9.42 -2.85 -4.86
C TRP A 110 -9.37 -3.73 -6.12
N ALA A 111 -8.36 -4.60 -6.22
CA ALA A 111 -8.25 -5.53 -7.33
C ALA A 111 -9.42 -6.52 -7.42
N SER A 112 -9.85 -7.03 -6.27
CA SER A 112 -11.00 -7.92 -6.17
C SER A 112 -12.30 -7.22 -6.58
N SER A 113 -12.49 -5.96 -6.16
CA SER A 113 -13.64 -5.15 -6.54
C SER A 113 -13.68 -4.91 -8.05
N VAL A 114 -12.56 -4.52 -8.67
CA VAL A 114 -12.48 -4.31 -10.13
C VAL A 114 -12.78 -5.60 -10.88
N TYR A 115 -12.26 -6.74 -10.41
CA TYR A 115 -12.53 -8.04 -11.03
C TYR A 115 -14.03 -8.40 -11.00
N ILE A 116 -14.69 -8.20 -9.84
CA ILE A 116 -16.12 -8.46 -9.68
C ILE A 116 -16.95 -7.54 -10.58
N LEU A 117 -16.64 -6.23 -10.60
CA LEU A 117 -17.35 -5.23 -11.41
C LEU A 117 -17.21 -5.50 -12.91
N ARG A 118 -16.00 -5.84 -13.37
CA ARG A 118 -15.79 -6.25 -14.75
C ARG A 118 -16.61 -7.49 -15.09
N GLY A 119 -16.55 -8.52 -14.24
CA GLY A 119 -17.29 -9.76 -14.44
C GLY A 119 -18.81 -9.57 -14.48
N SER A 120 -19.36 -8.70 -13.63
CA SER A 120 -20.78 -8.38 -13.64
C SER A 120 -21.19 -7.63 -14.91
N ILE A 121 -20.44 -6.60 -15.33
CA ILE A 121 -20.70 -5.84 -16.56
C ILE A 121 -20.67 -6.75 -17.80
N THR A 122 -19.62 -7.58 -17.95
CA THR A 122 -19.51 -8.51 -19.09
C THR A 122 -20.67 -9.50 -19.11
N SER A 123 -21.10 -10.00 -17.94
CA SER A 123 -22.25 -10.92 -17.82
C SER A 123 -23.56 -10.23 -18.23
N THR A 124 -23.76 -8.97 -17.84
CA THR A 124 -24.93 -8.17 -18.23
C THR A 124 -24.93 -7.90 -19.73
N LEU A 125 -23.80 -7.54 -20.34
CA LEU A 125 -23.69 -7.32 -21.79
C LEU A 125 -24.02 -8.59 -22.59
N GLN A 126 -23.57 -9.76 -22.12
CA GLN A 126 -23.94 -11.05 -22.73
C GLN A 126 -25.45 -11.33 -22.59
N ALA A 127 -26.06 -10.99 -21.46
CA ALA A 127 -27.50 -11.13 -21.26
C ALA A 127 -28.31 -10.22 -22.20
N ILE A 128 -27.88 -8.97 -22.40
CA ILE A 128 -28.49 -8.04 -23.36
C ILE A 128 -28.37 -8.58 -24.79
N ALA A 129 -27.19 -9.08 -25.17
CA ALA A 129 -26.98 -9.65 -26.51
C ALA A 129 -27.84 -10.89 -26.77
N LYS A 130 -28.10 -11.70 -25.75
CA LYS A 130 -28.86 -12.96 -25.87
C LYS A 130 -30.39 -12.77 -25.78
N TYR A 131 -30.85 -11.88 -24.91
CA TYR A 131 -32.28 -11.73 -24.59
C TYR A 131 -32.88 -10.40 -25.05
N GLY A 132 -32.08 -9.50 -25.63
CA GLY A 132 -32.50 -8.16 -26.04
C GLY A 132 -32.43 -7.13 -24.92
N PRO A 133 -32.72 -5.84 -25.23
CA PRO A 133 -32.71 -4.77 -24.24
C PRO A 133 -33.83 -4.94 -23.21
N ALA A 134 -33.65 -4.33 -22.05
CA ALA A 134 -34.64 -4.35 -20.97
C ALA A 134 -36.00 -3.80 -21.43
N THR A 135 -37.06 -4.55 -21.17
CA THR A 135 -38.44 -4.20 -21.54
C THR A 135 -39.12 -3.31 -20.51
N TRP A 136 -38.51 -3.10 -19.35
CA TRP A 136 -39.02 -2.25 -18.28
C TRP A 136 -37.88 -1.66 -17.43
N LEU A 137 -38.15 -0.51 -16.83
CA LEU A 137 -37.26 0.16 -15.86
C LEU A 137 -37.81 -0.07 -14.45
N PRO A 138 -36.94 -0.25 -13.43
CA PRO A 138 -37.38 -0.48 -12.07
C PRO A 138 -38.10 0.74 -11.50
N SER A 139 -39.18 0.48 -10.76
CA SER A 139 -39.88 1.45 -9.92
C SER A 139 -39.87 0.94 -8.48
N GLN A 140 -40.14 1.81 -7.51
CA GLN A 140 -40.02 1.49 -6.08
C GLN A 140 -40.72 0.15 -5.74
N GLY A 141 -39.92 -0.86 -5.36
CA GLY A 141 -40.40 -2.19 -4.94
C GLY A 141 -40.16 -3.35 -5.91
N LEU A 142 -39.59 -3.13 -7.10
CA LEU A 142 -39.23 -4.19 -8.07
C LEU A 142 -37.70 -4.34 -8.20
N PRO A 143 -37.16 -5.57 -8.28
CA PRO A 143 -35.72 -5.80 -8.47
C PRO A 143 -35.25 -5.31 -9.85
N CYS A 144 -33.95 -5.03 -10.06
CA CYS A 144 -33.47 -4.72 -11.42
C CYS A 144 -33.73 -5.92 -12.36
N PRO A 145 -34.16 -5.70 -13.62
CA PRO A 145 -34.24 -6.78 -14.59
C PRO A 145 -32.86 -7.39 -14.83
N GLY A 146 -32.78 -8.71 -14.99
CA GLY A 146 -31.50 -9.44 -15.17
C GLY A 146 -30.73 -9.09 -16.45
N GLN A 147 -31.27 -8.20 -17.28
CA GLN A 147 -30.63 -7.60 -18.45
C GLN A 147 -29.91 -6.28 -18.13
N CYS A 148 -30.01 -5.79 -16.89
CA CYS A 148 -29.37 -4.56 -16.43
C CYS A 148 -28.39 -4.85 -15.30
N LEU A 149 -27.43 -3.95 -15.11
CA LEU A 149 -26.49 -4.02 -14.02
C LEU A 149 -27.16 -3.47 -12.76
N ASP A 150 -27.19 -4.28 -11.70
CA ASP A 150 -27.74 -3.91 -10.41
C ASP A 150 -26.64 -3.44 -9.46
N LEU A 151 -26.55 -2.11 -9.25
CA LEU A 151 -25.62 -1.50 -8.33
C LEU A 151 -26.09 -1.55 -6.87
N THR A 152 -27.36 -1.90 -6.59
CA THR A 152 -27.85 -2.05 -5.21
C THR A 152 -27.22 -3.24 -4.48
N THR A 153 -26.76 -4.24 -5.24
CA THR A 153 -25.98 -5.37 -4.70
C THR A 153 -24.62 -4.95 -4.16
N LEU A 154 -24.12 -3.78 -4.60
CA LEU A 154 -22.89 -3.17 -4.13
C LEU A 154 -23.27 -2.15 -3.05
N VAL A 155 -23.40 -2.63 -1.82
CA VAL A 155 -23.75 -1.83 -0.60
C VAL A 155 -22.86 -0.58 -0.41
N PHE A 156 -21.73 -0.51 -1.10
CA PHE A 156 -20.77 0.59 -1.09
C PHE A 156 -21.18 1.79 -1.98
N ILE A 157 -22.13 1.61 -2.90
CA ILE A 157 -22.59 2.65 -3.83
C ILE A 157 -23.94 3.18 -3.30
N ASN A 158 -23.90 4.38 -2.73
CA ASN A 158 -25.09 5.02 -2.16
C ASN A 158 -25.84 5.77 -3.27
N SER A 159 -26.56 5.04 -4.11
CA SER A 159 -27.42 5.57 -5.17
C SER A 159 -28.89 5.30 -4.85
N ASP A 160 -29.77 6.25 -5.15
CA ASP A 160 -31.21 6.04 -5.07
C ASP A 160 -31.64 4.88 -6.00
N LEU A 161 -32.66 4.10 -5.60
CA LEU A 161 -33.06 2.86 -6.30
C LEU A 161 -33.36 3.03 -7.80
N GLN A 162 -33.70 4.25 -8.27
CA GLN A 162 -33.97 4.53 -9.69
C GLN A 162 -32.69 4.67 -10.52
N ASP A 163 -31.59 5.13 -9.92
CA ASP A 163 -30.29 5.30 -10.59
C ASP A 163 -29.38 4.08 -10.42
N ALA A 164 -29.77 3.14 -9.55
CA ALA A 164 -28.99 1.95 -9.24
C ALA A 164 -29.06 0.85 -10.31
N CYS A 165 -29.98 0.92 -11.28
CA CYS A 165 -30.11 -0.08 -12.34
C CYS A 165 -29.72 0.52 -13.70
N ILE A 166 -28.55 0.12 -14.23
CA ILE A 166 -28.03 0.64 -15.50
C ILE A 166 -28.29 -0.38 -16.62
N CYS A 167 -29.12 0.00 -17.59
CA CYS A 167 -29.54 -0.84 -18.71
C CYS A 167 -28.93 -0.43 -20.06
N ASP A 168 -28.18 0.68 -20.11
CA ASP A 168 -27.65 1.23 -21.34
C ASP A 168 -26.36 0.52 -21.78
N SER A 169 -26.45 -0.22 -22.89
CA SER A 169 -25.32 -0.95 -23.50
C SER A 169 -24.13 -0.06 -23.86
N ALA A 170 -24.34 1.22 -24.19
CA ALA A 170 -23.26 2.15 -24.51
C ALA A 170 -22.50 2.56 -23.25
N LYS A 171 -23.22 2.86 -22.16
CA LYS A 171 -22.60 3.14 -20.85
C LYS A 171 -21.86 1.93 -20.30
N LEU A 172 -22.48 0.74 -20.37
CA LEU A 172 -21.89 -0.52 -19.92
C LEU A 172 -20.61 -0.89 -20.68
N SER A 173 -20.57 -0.73 -22.00
CA SER A 173 -19.36 -1.02 -22.79
C SER A 173 -18.24 -0.01 -22.55
N SER A 174 -18.57 1.28 -22.38
CA SER A 174 -17.60 2.30 -21.97
C SER A 174 -17.00 2.00 -20.59
N ALA A 175 -17.83 1.64 -19.63
CA ALA A 175 -17.39 1.25 -18.29
C ALA A 175 -16.55 -0.04 -18.30
N GLU A 176 -16.93 -1.05 -19.09
CA GLU A 176 -16.17 -2.30 -19.24
C GLU A 176 -14.75 -2.02 -19.72
N SER A 177 -14.60 -1.20 -20.76
CA SER A 177 -13.28 -0.85 -21.30
C SER A 177 -12.39 -0.18 -20.26
N SER A 178 -12.96 0.74 -19.48
CA SER A 178 -12.23 1.48 -18.43
C SER A 178 -11.89 0.61 -17.21
N PHE A 179 -12.75 -0.34 -16.83
CA PHE A 179 -12.43 -1.33 -15.81
C PHE A 179 -11.40 -2.36 -16.29
N SER A 180 -11.40 -2.72 -17.58
CA SER A 180 -10.37 -3.58 -18.16
C SER A 180 -9.02 -2.88 -18.17
N ASP A 181 -8.96 -1.62 -18.61
CA ASP A 181 -7.76 -0.77 -18.53
C ASP A 181 -7.23 -0.71 -17.09
N THR A 182 -8.13 -0.51 -16.12
CA THR A 182 -7.79 -0.49 -14.69
C THR A 182 -7.19 -1.84 -14.26
N TYR A 183 -7.83 -2.94 -14.66
CA TYR A 183 -7.39 -4.29 -14.32
C TYR A 183 -5.97 -4.58 -14.82
N ASP A 184 -5.62 -4.08 -16.01
CA ASP A 184 -4.28 -4.25 -16.58
C ASP A 184 -3.19 -3.46 -15.81
N GLN A 185 -3.56 -2.39 -15.10
CA GLN A 185 -2.61 -1.64 -14.25
C GLN A 185 -2.41 -2.26 -12.86
N LEU A 186 -3.37 -3.05 -12.36
CA LEU A 186 -3.33 -3.61 -11.00
C LEU A 186 -2.12 -4.51 -10.71
N PRO A 187 -1.62 -5.36 -11.64
CA PRO A 187 -0.39 -6.11 -11.42
C PRO A 187 0.80 -5.20 -11.11
N GLY A 188 0.89 -4.05 -11.77
CA GLY A 188 1.93 -3.04 -11.52
C GLY A 188 1.81 -2.41 -10.12
N VAL A 189 0.58 -2.11 -9.70
CA VAL A 189 0.29 -1.61 -8.33
C VAL A 189 0.72 -2.64 -7.27
N LEU A 190 0.30 -3.90 -7.44
CA LEU A 190 0.61 -4.97 -6.51
C LEU A 190 2.11 -5.27 -6.47
N ALA A 191 2.76 -5.39 -7.63
CA ALA A 191 4.20 -5.61 -7.71
C ALA A 191 5.00 -4.46 -7.07
N GLY A 192 4.63 -3.21 -7.34
CA GLY A 192 5.26 -2.04 -6.73
C GLY A 192 5.14 -2.06 -5.19
N SER A 193 3.91 -2.26 -4.68
CA SER A 193 3.67 -2.33 -3.24
C SER A 193 4.37 -3.51 -2.56
N TRP A 194 4.45 -4.66 -3.24
CA TRP A 194 5.17 -5.84 -2.75
C TRP A 194 6.68 -5.61 -2.66
N VAL A 195 7.29 -5.01 -3.68
CA VAL A 195 8.73 -4.66 -3.67
C VAL A 195 9.03 -3.64 -2.57
N MET A 196 8.15 -2.66 -2.35
CA MET A 196 8.29 -1.72 -1.23
C MET A 196 8.21 -2.44 0.13
N TRP A 197 7.23 -3.34 0.30
CA TRP A 197 7.07 -4.13 1.52
C TRP A 197 8.28 -5.04 1.80
N LEU A 198 8.78 -5.75 0.77
CA LEU A 198 10.00 -6.54 0.90
C LEU A 198 11.20 -5.69 1.32
N ALA A 199 11.36 -4.51 0.74
CA ALA A 199 12.40 -3.58 1.15
C ALA A 199 12.23 -3.13 2.62
N CYS A 200 11.00 -2.92 3.09
CA CYS A 200 10.72 -2.62 4.50
C CYS A 200 11.21 -3.74 5.42
N VAL A 201 10.82 -4.97 5.12
CA VAL A 201 11.15 -6.15 5.94
C VAL A 201 12.66 -6.38 5.99
N LEU A 202 13.35 -6.29 4.84
CA LEU A 202 14.80 -6.45 4.79
C LEU A 202 15.53 -5.40 5.63
N LEU A 203 15.08 -4.14 5.59
CA LEU A 203 15.65 -3.08 6.42
C LEU A 203 15.37 -3.31 7.91
N LEU A 204 14.19 -3.82 8.26
CA LEU A 204 13.85 -4.15 9.65
C LEU A 204 14.79 -5.23 10.20
N VAL A 205 15.00 -6.31 9.43
CA VAL A 205 15.93 -7.38 9.82
C VAL A 205 17.36 -6.86 9.95
N ASN A 206 17.81 -6.01 9.01
CA ASN A 206 19.14 -5.41 9.07
C ASN A 206 19.34 -4.58 10.35
N PHE A 207 18.35 -3.74 10.72
CA PHE A 207 18.42 -2.98 11.97
C PHE A 207 18.41 -3.87 13.22
N GLY A 208 17.56 -4.90 13.25
CA GLY A 208 17.55 -5.86 14.35
C GLY A 208 18.92 -6.53 14.53
N CYS A 209 19.59 -6.88 13.43
CA CYS A 209 20.96 -7.39 13.46
C CYS A 209 21.95 -6.35 14.01
N GLN A 210 21.95 -5.12 13.50
CA GLN A 210 22.85 -4.06 13.96
C GLN A 210 22.66 -3.74 15.46
N PHE A 211 21.41 -3.69 15.91
CA PHE A 211 21.07 -3.49 17.32
C PHE A 211 21.63 -4.62 18.20
N ALA A 212 21.41 -5.87 17.80
CA ALA A 212 21.92 -7.05 18.52
C ALA A 212 23.45 -7.08 18.59
N HIS A 213 24.14 -6.76 17.49
CA HIS A 213 25.60 -6.67 17.44
C HIS A 213 26.14 -5.57 18.36
N THR A 214 25.60 -4.36 18.26
CA THR A 214 26.02 -3.22 19.09
C THR A 214 25.81 -3.51 20.58
N LYS A 215 24.69 -4.14 20.95
CA LYS A 215 24.42 -4.55 22.33
C LYS A 215 25.43 -5.58 22.82
N ARG A 216 25.69 -6.62 22.03
CA ARG A 216 26.64 -7.68 22.38
C ARG A 216 28.07 -7.16 22.54
N GLU A 217 28.55 -6.32 21.62
CA GLU A 217 29.88 -5.70 21.69
C GLU A 217 30.04 -4.95 23.01
N ARG A 218 29.07 -4.09 23.33
CA ARG A 218 29.08 -3.30 24.55
C ARG A 218 29.11 -4.18 25.80
N GLU A 219 28.28 -5.22 25.88
CA GLU A 219 28.26 -6.13 27.04
C GLU A 219 29.60 -6.86 27.22
N LEU A 220 30.25 -7.29 26.13
CA LEU A 220 31.55 -7.96 26.19
C LEU A 220 32.65 -7.03 26.73
N LEU A 221 32.62 -5.76 26.34
CA LEU A 221 33.62 -4.78 26.73
C LEU A 221 33.42 -4.23 28.13
N GLU A 222 32.17 -4.02 28.54
CA GLU A 222 31.85 -3.72 29.92
C GLU A 222 32.41 -4.83 30.82
N ARG A 223 32.19 -6.12 30.48
CA ARG A 223 32.77 -7.27 31.20
C ARG A 223 34.29 -7.31 31.18
N ALA A 224 34.92 -6.99 30.05
CA ALA A 224 36.38 -6.96 29.93
C ALA A 224 36.99 -5.88 30.85
N ASN A 225 36.40 -4.68 30.85
CA ASN A 225 36.82 -3.58 31.73
C ASN A 225 36.62 -3.92 33.22
N THR A 226 35.52 -4.60 33.59
CA THR A 226 35.31 -5.01 35.00
C THR A 226 36.35 -6.03 35.45
N LYS A 227 36.76 -6.97 34.58
CA LYS A 227 37.77 -7.98 34.91
C LYS A 227 39.17 -7.37 35.11
N VAL A 228 39.54 -6.36 34.33
CA VAL A 228 40.81 -5.65 34.50
C VAL A 228 40.86 -4.94 35.85
N TYR A 229 39.76 -4.34 36.29
CA TYR A 229 39.67 -3.66 37.59
C TYR A 229 39.75 -4.59 38.81
N ASN A 230 39.28 -5.84 38.68
CA ASN A 230 39.33 -6.83 39.77
C ASN A 230 40.65 -7.60 39.85
N ALA A 231 41.58 -7.38 38.90
CA ALA A 231 42.87 -8.06 38.84
C ALA A 231 44.03 -7.22 39.46
N PHE A 232 43.73 -6.00 39.89
CA PHE A 232 44.61 -5.09 40.64
C PHE A 232 44.08 -4.89 42.06
#